data_AF-A0A3C0ZRX0-F1
#
_entry.id   AF-A0A3C0ZRX0-F1
#
_cell.length_a   1.000
_cell.length_b   1.000
_cell.length_c   1.000
_cell.angle_alpha   90.00
_cell.angle_beta   90.00
_cell.angle_gamma   90.00
#
_symmetry.space_group_name_H-M   'P 1'
#
loop_
_entity.id
_entity.type
_entity.pdbx_description
1 polymer ?
#
loop_
_entity_poly.entity_id
_entity_poly.type
_entity_poly.pdbx_seq_one_letter_code
_entity_poly.pdbx_strand_id
1 'polypeptide(L)'
;TEPRYDIIDSHLHFLDFTQDSDGFPSLVRAMDAAGVSESVVFGMPMAKKWDYLMKERPAYYLSNDSRCYYYSGTDHILANELLSAPEEIRKRFHPFCCGFDCTDKYAATQIERLLKMYPGFWCGIGELMSRHDDLTALTYGEGIHMDSPAFRMIYDLSAGCQLISICGSLLSIISPSS
;
A
#
# COMPACT_ATOMS: atom_id res chain seq x y z
N THR A 1 9.54 -26.05 15.78
CA THR A 1 10.50 -26.46 14.74
C THR A 1 10.95 -25.19 14.07
N GLU A 2 12.24 -24.88 14.13
CA GLU A 2 12.83 -23.73 13.42
C GLU A 2 12.49 -23.85 11.90
N PRO A 3 12.04 -22.77 11.25
CA PRO A 3 11.71 -22.81 9.83
C PRO A 3 12.97 -23.12 8.99
N ARG A 4 12.81 -23.94 7.95
CA ARG A 4 13.91 -24.40 7.09
C ARG A 4 14.52 -23.27 6.25
N TYR A 5 13.74 -22.22 6.01
CA TYR A 5 14.09 -21.07 5.19
C TYR A 5 13.64 -19.81 5.90
N ASP A 6 14.35 -18.72 5.65
CA ASP A 6 13.91 -17.40 6.03
C ASP A 6 12.72 -16.98 5.15
N ILE A 7 11.66 -16.43 5.76
CA ILE A 7 10.41 -16.09 5.07
C ILE A 7 10.25 -14.57 5.10
N ILE A 8 10.23 -13.97 3.91
CA ILE A 8 9.94 -12.54 3.71
C ILE A 8 8.56 -12.43 3.08
N ASP A 9 7.66 -11.70 3.73
CA ASP A 9 6.33 -11.43 3.20
C ASP A 9 6.40 -10.31 2.16
N SER A 10 5.97 -10.60 0.92
CA SER A 10 5.99 -9.63 -0.17
C SER A 10 4.83 -8.64 -0.13
N HIS A 11 3.84 -8.83 0.75
CA HIS A 11 2.63 -8.00 0.74
C HIS A 11 1.92 -7.94 2.08
N LEU A 12 2.07 -6.82 2.77
CA LEU A 12 1.36 -6.57 4.02
C LEU A 12 0.77 -5.17 4.10
N HIS A 13 -0.51 -5.07 4.43
CA HIS A 13 -1.13 -3.78 4.77
C HIS A 13 -1.05 -3.54 6.28
N PHE A 14 -0.43 -2.42 6.65
CA PHE A 14 -0.34 -1.98 8.05
C PHE A 14 -1.67 -1.41 8.57
N LEU A 15 -2.47 -0.83 7.67
CA LEU A 15 -3.77 -0.23 7.97
C LEU A 15 -4.91 -1.07 7.40
N ASP A 16 -6.09 -0.98 8.02
CA ASP A 16 -7.33 -1.53 7.49
C ASP A 16 -8.10 -0.53 6.59
N PHE A 17 -9.27 -0.93 6.09
CA PHE A 17 -10.13 -0.08 5.26
C PHE A 17 -10.72 1.13 5.99
N THR A 18 -10.57 1.20 7.31
CA THR A 18 -10.91 2.37 8.14
C THR A 18 -9.69 3.20 8.52
N GLN A 19 -8.50 2.81 8.01
CA GLN A 19 -7.21 3.43 8.28
C GLN A 19 -6.71 3.26 9.72
N ASP A 20 -7.20 2.23 10.42
CA ASP A 20 -6.77 1.86 11.76
C ASP A 20 -5.72 0.74 11.73
N SER A 21 -4.97 0.59 12.84
CA SER A 21 -3.98 -0.47 13.04
C SER A 21 -3.83 -0.85 14.52
N ASP A 22 -3.45 -2.10 14.76
CA ASP A 22 -3.02 -2.58 16.09
C ASP A 22 -1.55 -2.21 16.41
N GLY A 23 -0.87 -1.54 15.48
CA GLY A 23 0.48 -1.04 15.61
C GLY A 23 1.59 -2.06 15.35
N PHE A 24 2.79 -1.57 15.04
CA PHE A 24 3.94 -2.41 14.69
C PHE A 24 4.31 -3.46 15.74
N PRO A 25 4.24 -3.21 17.07
CA PRO A 25 4.52 -4.26 18.05
C PRO A 25 3.59 -5.47 17.94
N SER A 26 2.31 -5.24 17.62
CA SER A 26 1.33 -6.31 17.43
C SER A 26 1.59 -7.07 16.14
N LEU A 27 1.90 -6.33 15.08
CA LEU A 27 2.27 -6.89 13.78
C LEU A 27 3.53 -7.76 13.85
N VAL A 28 4.60 -7.29 14.51
CA VAL A 28 5.85 -8.04 14.73
C VAL A 28 5.57 -9.35 15.47
N ARG A 29 4.73 -9.36 16.51
CA ARG A 29 4.34 -10.60 17.20
C ARG A 29 3.62 -11.58 16.27
N ALA A 30 2.78 -11.09 15.37
CA ALA A 30 2.09 -11.92 14.38
C ALA A 30 3.08 -12.49 13.34
N MET A 31 4.02 -11.67 12.86
CA MET A 31 5.10 -12.11 11.98
C MET A 31 5.95 -13.19 12.64
N ASP A 32 6.35 -13.00 13.91
CA ASP A 32 7.13 -13.99 14.67
C ASP A 32 6.39 -15.32 14.82
N ALA A 33 5.08 -15.27 15.12
CA ALA A 33 4.25 -16.47 15.21
C ALA A 33 4.10 -17.20 13.87
N ALA A 34 4.15 -16.47 12.76
CA ALA A 34 4.10 -17.01 11.40
C ALA A 34 5.49 -17.42 10.85
N GLY A 35 6.58 -17.11 11.56
CA GLY A 35 7.95 -17.35 11.10
C GLY A 35 8.40 -16.41 9.98
N VAL A 36 7.80 -15.22 9.87
CA VAL A 36 8.15 -14.18 8.90
C VAL A 36 9.17 -13.22 9.51
N SER A 37 10.32 -13.05 8.88
CA SER A 37 11.40 -12.17 9.37
C SER A 37 11.19 -10.72 8.95
N GLU A 38 10.90 -10.49 7.68
CA GLU A 38 10.75 -9.17 7.08
C GLU A 38 9.50 -9.09 6.20
N SER A 39 9.02 -7.87 5.93
CA SER A 39 7.86 -7.67 5.08
C SER A 39 7.93 -6.39 4.25
N VAL A 40 7.47 -6.47 3.00
CA VAL A 40 7.05 -5.28 2.25
C VAL A 40 5.74 -4.78 2.85
N VAL A 41 5.76 -3.53 3.32
CA VAL A 41 4.63 -2.95 4.03
C VAL A 41 4.04 -1.77 3.27
N PHE A 42 2.72 -1.74 3.23
CA PHE A 42 1.91 -0.71 2.64
C PHE A 42 1.01 -0.06 3.69
N GLY A 43 0.53 1.14 3.40
CA GLY A 43 -0.71 1.63 4.01
C GLY A 43 -1.90 0.80 3.52
N MET A 44 -3.08 1.37 3.51
CA MET A 44 -4.24 0.86 2.79
C MET A 44 -4.70 1.95 1.82
N PRO A 45 -4.53 1.77 0.49
CA PRO A 45 -4.80 2.82 -0.48
C PRO A 45 -6.27 3.26 -0.50
N MET A 46 -7.17 2.37 -0.05
CA MET A 46 -8.62 2.55 -0.09
C MET A 46 -9.20 2.72 1.31
N ALA A 47 -9.99 3.78 1.50
CA ALA A 47 -10.86 3.92 2.66
C ALA A 47 -12.29 3.50 2.30
N LYS A 48 -12.90 2.64 3.13
CA LYS A 48 -14.31 2.28 3.00
C LYS A 48 -15.16 3.37 3.66
N LYS A 49 -16.05 3.99 2.90
CA LYS A 49 -16.97 4.98 3.45
C LYS A 49 -17.89 4.33 4.47
N TRP A 50 -17.98 4.92 5.66
CA TRP A 50 -19.07 4.66 6.58
C TRP A 50 -20.25 5.55 6.20
N ASP A 51 -21.15 5.02 5.37
CA ASP A 51 -22.31 5.79 4.90
C ASP A 51 -23.30 6.05 6.05
N TYR A 52 -23.97 7.22 6.04
CA TYR A 52 -24.90 7.62 7.10
C TYR A 52 -26.10 6.68 7.25
N LEU A 53 -26.40 5.89 6.21
CA LEU A 53 -27.43 4.86 6.24
C LEU A 53 -26.96 3.57 6.95
N MET A 54 -25.65 3.38 7.14
CA MET A 54 -25.08 2.18 7.72
C MET A 54 -24.94 2.32 9.24
N LYS A 55 -25.56 1.40 9.97
CA LYS A 55 -25.52 1.40 11.44
C LYS A 55 -24.16 1.01 12.00
N GLU A 56 -23.50 0.04 11.35
CA GLU A 56 -22.25 -0.54 11.82
C GLU A 56 -21.06 0.02 11.05
N ARG A 57 -19.96 0.22 11.78
CA ARG A 57 -18.67 0.58 11.19
C ARG A 57 -18.21 -0.54 10.26
N PRO A 58 -17.81 -0.25 9.02
CA PRO A 58 -17.29 -1.29 8.13
C PRO A 58 -15.97 -1.85 8.67
N ALA A 59 -15.77 -3.16 8.55
CA ALA A 59 -14.50 -3.81 8.88
C ALA A 59 -13.71 -4.22 7.62
N TYR A 60 -14.40 -4.35 6.48
CA TYR A 60 -13.85 -4.80 5.23
C TYR A 60 -14.57 -4.14 4.05
N TYR A 61 -13.98 -4.18 2.85
CA TYR A 61 -14.63 -3.59 1.68
C TYR A 61 -15.94 -4.28 1.30
N LEU A 62 -16.17 -5.55 1.69
CA LEU A 62 -17.44 -6.25 1.48
C LEU A 62 -18.44 -6.10 2.63
N SER A 63 -18.13 -5.35 3.70
CA SER A 63 -19.02 -5.25 4.87
C SER A 63 -20.41 -4.70 4.54
N ASN A 64 -20.53 -3.89 3.48
CA ASN A 64 -21.79 -3.33 2.98
C ASN A 64 -21.58 -2.72 1.58
N ASP A 65 -22.64 -2.16 0.99
CA ASP A 65 -22.63 -1.55 -0.35
C ASP A 65 -22.06 -0.12 -0.41
N SER A 66 -21.54 0.41 0.70
CA SER A 66 -20.91 1.74 0.70
C SER A 66 -19.71 1.75 -0.25
N ARG A 67 -19.38 2.90 -0.82
CA ARG A 67 -18.25 2.99 -1.74
C ARG A 67 -16.91 3.08 -1.01
N CYS A 68 -15.84 2.69 -1.70
CA CYS A 68 -14.45 2.97 -1.32
C CYS A 68 -13.95 4.23 -2.05
N TYR A 69 -12.98 4.92 -1.47
CA TYR A 69 -12.28 6.03 -2.10
C TYR A 69 -10.79 5.97 -1.80
N TYR A 70 -9.97 6.55 -2.69
CA TYR A 70 -8.54 6.68 -2.45
C TYR A 70 -8.25 7.62 -1.27
N TYR A 71 -7.36 7.20 -0.37
CA TYR A 71 -6.99 7.97 0.80
C TYR A 71 -5.49 8.17 0.91
N SER A 72 -4.99 9.30 0.38
CA SER A 72 -3.55 9.63 0.38
C SER A 72 -2.94 9.81 1.77
N GLY A 73 -3.75 10.06 2.79
CA GLY A 73 -3.29 10.14 4.18
C GLY A 73 -2.64 8.85 4.69
N THR A 74 -2.93 7.70 4.06
CA THR A 74 -2.43 6.38 4.46
C THR A 74 -0.91 6.30 4.49
N ASP A 75 -0.23 6.88 3.49
CA ASP A 75 1.22 6.84 3.38
C ASP A 75 1.89 7.68 4.48
N HIS A 76 1.27 8.81 4.86
CA HIS A 76 1.75 9.65 5.95
C HIS A 76 1.57 8.99 7.32
N ILE A 77 0.46 8.26 7.53
CA ILE A 77 0.23 7.49 8.76
C ILE A 77 1.30 6.39 8.88
N LEU A 78 1.50 5.60 7.83
CA LEU A 78 2.53 4.56 7.80
C LEU A 78 3.92 5.14 8.07
N ALA A 79 4.29 6.22 7.38
CA ALA A 79 5.59 6.86 7.57
C ALA A 79 5.79 7.35 9.00
N ASN A 80 4.78 8.01 9.58
CA ASN A 80 4.83 8.49 10.97
C ASN A 80 5.04 7.35 11.97
N GLU A 81 4.24 6.30 11.86
CA GLU A 81 4.28 5.15 12.77
C GLU A 81 5.61 4.39 12.64
N LEU A 82 6.06 4.12 11.41
CA LEU A 82 7.27 3.36 11.19
C LEU A 82 8.51 4.17 11.61
N LEU A 83 8.60 5.46 11.26
CA LEU A 83 9.73 6.30 11.66
C LEU A 83 9.82 6.48 13.18
N SER A 84 8.69 6.47 13.89
CA SER A 84 8.63 6.57 15.35
C SER A 84 8.93 5.24 16.06
N ALA A 85 8.92 4.12 15.33
CA ALA A 85 9.18 2.80 15.90
C ALA A 85 10.67 2.61 16.26
N PRO A 86 10.98 1.75 17.26
CA PRO A 86 12.34 1.33 17.55
C PRO A 86 13.05 0.78 16.31
N GLU A 87 14.37 0.98 16.23
CA GLU A 87 15.18 0.54 15.09
C GLU A 87 15.05 -0.96 14.78
N GLU A 88 14.94 -1.80 15.80
CA GLU A 88 14.73 -3.25 15.65
C GLU A 88 13.42 -3.62 14.98
N ILE A 89 12.39 -2.78 15.10
CA ILE A 89 11.14 -2.92 14.35
C ILE A 89 11.33 -2.38 12.94
N ARG A 90 11.90 -1.18 12.80
CA ARG A 90 12.06 -0.51 11.51
C ARG A 90 12.79 -1.36 10.47
N LYS A 91 13.85 -2.06 10.89
CA LYS A 91 14.65 -2.94 10.01
C LYS A 91 13.86 -4.12 9.42
N ARG A 92 12.70 -4.47 9.97
CA ARG A 92 11.87 -5.59 9.49
C ARG A 92 10.93 -5.21 8.35
N PHE A 93 10.86 -3.94 7.99
CA PHE A 93 9.85 -3.44 7.06
C PHE A 93 10.45 -2.64 5.92
N HIS A 94 9.98 -2.93 4.70
CA HIS A 94 10.32 -2.24 3.46
C HIS A 94 9.09 -1.43 3.00
N PRO A 95 8.99 -0.14 3.34
CA PRO A 95 7.76 0.62 3.11
C PRO A 95 7.59 1.02 1.65
N PHE A 96 6.37 0.83 1.13
CA PHE A 96 5.98 1.23 -0.22
C PHE A 96 4.77 2.19 -0.13
N CYS A 97 4.78 3.24 -0.95
CA CYS A 97 3.70 4.22 -0.97
C CYS A 97 2.58 3.81 -1.93
N CYS A 98 1.33 3.92 -1.51
CA CYS A 98 0.16 3.39 -2.23
C CYS A 98 -1.02 4.36 -2.33
N GLY A 99 -1.01 5.47 -1.59
CA GLY A 99 -2.16 6.35 -1.37
C GLY A 99 -2.49 7.29 -2.54
N PHE A 100 -2.61 6.79 -3.75
CA PHE A 100 -2.89 7.63 -4.93
C PHE A 100 -3.80 6.94 -5.94
N ASP A 101 -4.56 7.75 -6.67
CA ASP A 101 -5.45 7.27 -7.73
C ASP A 101 -4.64 6.96 -8.99
N CYS A 102 -4.55 5.68 -9.37
CA CYS A 102 -3.82 5.24 -10.54
C CYS A 102 -4.43 5.69 -11.88
N THR A 103 -5.65 6.24 -11.87
CA THR A 103 -6.31 6.82 -13.05
C THR A 103 -5.95 8.31 -13.25
N ASP A 104 -5.43 8.98 -12.22
CA ASP A 104 -5.04 10.39 -12.29
C ASP A 104 -3.62 10.56 -12.85
N LYS A 105 -3.48 11.29 -13.96
CA LYS A 105 -2.16 11.65 -14.51
C LYS A 105 -1.33 12.48 -13.54
N TYR A 106 -1.97 13.18 -12.61
CA TYR A 106 -1.29 13.97 -11.59
C TYR A 106 -0.74 13.11 -10.43
N ALA A 107 -1.12 11.83 -10.34
CA ALA A 107 -0.61 10.90 -9.33
C ALA A 107 0.92 10.82 -9.34
N ALA A 108 1.55 10.75 -10.52
CA ALA A 108 3.02 10.75 -10.61
C ALA A 108 3.65 12.00 -9.95
N THR A 109 3.05 13.18 -10.14
CA THR A 109 3.53 14.41 -9.47
C THR A 109 3.29 14.37 -7.95
N GLN A 110 2.19 13.77 -7.48
CA GLN A 110 1.92 13.59 -6.06
C GLN A 110 2.93 12.63 -5.42
N ILE A 111 3.21 11.49 -6.06
CA ILE A 111 4.22 10.52 -5.62
C ILE A 111 5.58 11.19 -5.55
N GLU A 112 6.00 11.93 -6.59
CA GLU A 112 7.29 12.61 -6.59
C GLU A 112 7.43 13.58 -5.39
N ARG A 113 6.35 14.30 -5.03
CA ARG A 113 6.33 15.17 -3.84
C ARG A 113 6.44 14.38 -2.55
N LEU A 114 5.75 13.24 -2.45
CA LEU A 114 5.82 12.34 -1.30
C LEU A 114 7.25 11.80 -1.11
N LEU A 115 7.90 11.35 -2.19
CA LEU A 115 9.28 10.86 -2.16
C LEU A 115 10.26 11.96 -1.72
N LYS A 116 10.06 13.21 -2.17
CA LYS A 116 10.87 14.36 -1.74
C LYS A 116 10.65 14.71 -0.25
N MET A 117 9.45 14.47 0.28
CA MET A 117 9.11 14.74 1.68
C MET A 117 9.75 13.72 2.62
N TYR A 118 9.90 12.47 2.19
CA TYR A 118 10.50 11.37 2.96
C TYR A 118 11.73 10.80 2.24
N PRO A 119 12.83 11.55 2.16
CA PRO A 119 14.00 11.16 1.38
C PRO A 119 14.63 9.87 1.92
N GLY A 120 14.75 8.85 1.06
CA GLY A 120 15.36 7.56 1.41
C GLY A 120 14.51 6.64 2.29
N PHE A 121 13.25 7.02 2.58
CA PHE A 121 12.34 6.21 3.38
C PHE A 121 11.63 5.14 2.55
N TRP A 122 11.00 5.54 1.43
CA TRP A 122 10.22 4.64 0.58
C TRP A 122 11.13 3.72 -0.25
N CYS A 123 10.89 2.42 -0.17
CA CYS A 123 11.57 1.38 -0.96
C CYS A 123 10.92 1.13 -2.31
N GLY A 124 9.66 1.56 -2.49
CA GLY A 124 8.95 1.40 -3.75
C GLY A 124 7.58 2.06 -3.79
N ILE A 125 6.88 1.84 -4.90
CA ILE A 125 5.58 2.41 -5.24
C ILE A 125 4.57 1.26 -5.43
N GLY A 126 3.40 1.39 -4.85
CA GLY A 126 2.34 0.39 -4.83
C GLY A 126 1.92 0.06 -3.41
N GLU A 127 0.93 -0.81 -3.19
CA GLU A 127 0.21 -1.59 -4.20
C GLU A 127 -0.59 -0.71 -5.17
N LEU A 128 -0.28 -0.83 -6.47
CA LEU A 128 -1.10 -0.27 -7.53
C LEU A 128 -2.33 -1.15 -7.68
N MET A 129 -3.43 -0.79 -7.03
CA MET A 129 -4.72 -1.46 -7.21
C MET A 129 -5.04 -1.44 -8.70
N SER A 130 -5.13 -2.58 -9.39
CA SER A 130 -5.34 -2.60 -10.84
C SER A 130 -6.70 -3.17 -11.21
N ARG A 131 -7.06 -4.33 -10.67
CA ARG A 131 -8.44 -4.83 -10.62
C ARG A 131 -8.56 -5.86 -9.50
N HIS A 132 -9.54 -5.63 -8.65
CA HIS A 132 -10.10 -6.65 -7.77
C HIS A 132 -11.62 -6.53 -7.95
N ASP A 133 -12.28 -7.53 -8.53
CA ASP A 133 -13.61 -7.39 -9.16
C ASP A 133 -14.62 -6.64 -8.29
N ASP A 134 -14.79 -7.05 -7.03
CA ASP A 134 -15.72 -6.41 -6.11
C ASP A 134 -15.23 -5.04 -5.59
N LEU A 135 -13.94 -4.91 -5.24
CA LEU A 135 -13.39 -3.64 -4.76
C LEU A 135 -13.40 -2.57 -5.86
N THR A 136 -13.15 -2.96 -7.11
CA THR A 136 -13.20 -2.08 -8.29
C THR A 136 -14.63 -1.60 -8.50
N ALA A 137 -15.61 -2.52 -8.41
CA ALA A 137 -17.02 -2.16 -8.51
C ALA A 137 -17.49 -1.23 -7.39
N LEU A 138 -16.88 -1.32 -6.20
CA LEU A 138 -17.20 -0.49 -5.04
C LEU A 138 -16.38 0.79 -4.92
N THR A 139 -15.36 1.00 -5.75
CA THR A 139 -14.55 2.22 -5.70
C THR A 139 -15.24 3.38 -6.43
N TYR A 140 -15.11 4.61 -5.91
CA TYR A 140 -15.53 5.81 -6.63
C TYR A 140 -14.58 6.10 -7.79
N GLY A 141 -15.13 6.52 -8.93
CA GLY A 141 -14.33 6.93 -10.09
C GLY A 141 -14.33 5.89 -11.20
N GLU A 142 -13.29 5.95 -12.03
CA GLU A 142 -13.11 5.10 -13.20
C GLU A 142 -12.39 3.80 -12.83
N GLY A 143 -12.66 2.74 -13.59
CA GLY A 143 -11.90 1.49 -13.48
C GLY A 143 -10.47 1.70 -13.99
N ILE A 144 -9.52 0.95 -13.43
CA ILE A 144 -8.11 1.12 -13.77
C ILE A 144 -7.78 0.35 -15.04
N HIS A 145 -7.01 1.02 -15.89
CA HIS A 145 -6.54 0.54 -17.19
C HIS A 145 -5.01 0.60 -17.19
N MET A 146 -4.37 -0.57 -17.28
CA MET A 146 -2.90 -0.67 -17.22
C MET A 146 -2.21 -0.01 -18.42
N ASP A 147 -2.92 0.13 -19.54
CA ASP A 147 -2.48 0.84 -20.75
C ASP A 147 -2.78 2.35 -20.69
N SER A 148 -3.31 2.85 -19.57
CA SER A 148 -3.58 4.27 -19.41
C SER A 148 -2.29 5.10 -19.32
N PRO A 149 -2.29 6.35 -19.82
CA PRO A 149 -1.13 7.22 -19.68
C PRO A 149 -0.80 7.54 -18.22
N ALA A 150 -1.79 7.57 -17.32
CA ALA A 150 -1.57 7.80 -15.89
C ALA A 150 -0.70 6.69 -15.28
N PHE A 151 -1.06 5.43 -15.54
CA PHE A 151 -0.30 4.27 -15.09
C PHE A 151 1.13 4.27 -15.66
N ARG A 152 1.28 4.61 -16.94
CA ARG A 152 2.59 4.74 -17.57
C ARG A 152 3.47 5.79 -16.90
N MET A 153 2.91 6.94 -16.54
CA MET A 153 3.66 8.02 -15.86
C MET A 153 4.17 7.60 -14.48
N ILE A 154 3.39 6.78 -13.76
CA ILE A 154 3.82 6.22 -12.46
C ILE A 154 5.01 5.26 -12.66
N TYR A 155 4.96 4.39 -13.68
CA TYR A 155 6.09 3.52 -14.00
C TYR A 155 7.34 4.29 -14.44
N ASP A 156 7.18 5.29 -15.31
CA ASP A 156 8.30 6.11 -15.76
C ASP A 156 8.96 6.85 -14.58
N LEU A 157 8.16 7.31 -13.61
CA LEU A 157 8.66 7.87 -12.35
C LEU A 157 9.43 6.83 -11.52
N SER A 158 8.85 5.64 -11.32
CA SER A 158 9.50 4.54 -10.58
C SER A 158 10.86 4.20 -11.17
N ALA A 159 10.93 4.09 -12.51
CA ALA A 159 12.18 3.84 -13.23
C ALA A 159 13.19 4.98 -13.05
N GLY A 160 12.75 6.24 -13.17
CA GLY A 160 13.59 7.42 -12.96
C GLY A 160 14.14 7.56 -11.55
N CYS A 161 13.40 7.08 -10.55
CA CYS A 161 13.82 7.04 -9.14
C CYS A 161 14.53 5.75 -8.72
N GLN A 162 14.71 4.78 -9.64
CA GLN A 162 15.24 3.44 -9.34
C GLN A 162 14.47 2.70 -8.24
N LEU A 163 13.16 2.96 -8.14
CA LEU A 163 12.25 2.32 -7.21
C LEU A 163 11.56 1.12 -7.85
N ILE A 164 11.23 0.12 -7.05
CA ILE A 164 10.40 -1.02 -7.46
C ILE A 164 8.92 -0.58 -7.43
N SER A 165 8.15 -0.98 -8.44
CA SER A 165 6.69 -0.82 -8.45
C SER A 165 5.99 -2.19 -8.27
N ILE A 166 4.99 -2.28 -7.39
CA ILE A 166 4.17 -3.48 -7.18
C ILE A 166 2.72 -3.22 -7.63
N CYS A 167 2.20 -4.09 -8.50
CA CYS A 167 0.83 -4.02 -9.02
C CYS A 167 -0.06 -5.14 -8.47
N GLY A 168 -1.19 -4.74 -7.88
CA GLY A 168 -2.22 -5.60 -7.31
C GLY A 168 -3.14 -6.19 -8.38
N SER A 169 -2.69 -7.29 -8.99
CA SER A 169 -3.49 -8.35 -9.64
C SER A 169 -2.60 -9.48 -10.19
N LEU A 170 -1.30 -9.25 -10.33
CA LEU A 170 -0.28 -10.24 -10.66
C LEU A 170 1.09 -9.62 -10.33
N LEU A 171 1.91 -10.30 -9.51
CA LEU A 171 3.31 -9.91 -9.24
C LEU A 171 4.03 -9.61 -10.57
N SER A 172 4.28 -8.34 -10.84
CA SER A 172 5.18 -7.90 -11.90
C SER A 172 6.25 -7.02 -11.25
N ILE A 173 7.34 -7.66 -10.82
CA ILE A 173 8.55 -6.98 -10.36
C ILE A 173 9.29 -6.48 -11.61
N ILE A 174 9.28 -5.17 -11.83
CA ILE A 174 10.14 -4.55 -12.85
C ILE A 174 11.38 -4.02 -12.14
N SER A 175 12.49 -4.76 -12.26
CA SER A 175 13.82 -4.25 -11.92
C SER A 175 14.29 -3.31 -13.03
N PRO A 176 14.89 -2.14 -12.74
CA PRO A 176 15.59 -1.39 -13.76
C PRO A 176 16.72 -2.27 -14.33
N SER A 177 16.69 -2.49 -15.64
CA SER A 177 17.79 -3.14 -16.35
C SER A 177 18.98 -2.19 -16.39
N SER A 178 20.10 -2.66 -15.84
CA SER A 178 21.44 -2.06 -15.88
C SER A 178 21.91 -1.72 -17.28
#